data_AF-A0A0M9G8H9-F1
#
_entry.id   AF-A0A0M9G8H9-F1
#
_cell.length_a   1.000
_cell.length_b   1.000
_cell.length_c   1.000
_cell.angle_alpha   90.00
_cell.angle_beta   90.00
_cell.angle_gamma   90.00
#
_symmetry.space_group_name_H-M   'P 1'
#
loop_
_entity.id
_entity.type
_entity.pdbx_description
1 polymer ?
#
loop_
_entity_poly.entity_id
_entity_poly.type
_entity_poly.pdbx_seq_one_letter_code
_entity_poly.pdbx_strand_id
1 'polypeptide(L)'
;MPAGSPTGKTSSPGGAGGASPTQQLGSPVNPTPAWSEGDDAAPAMSEAAAAAAAINANIVIDPTKDLWQNITRNVKDANVEQTETNLAIVGASGSGKTTLLHRIYSSFQSTSAGGGSKKVKPTTALDYSFARRSERNVAQVAHFWEIAQGTQFSQLLDIVVTPENVHAMVAAVVVDASEDGLPVAWETATYWLRRIDHRVSEVAERMKARGSTTPEKIIVRAQKTVGTDHPDLKRMRLSGLPTVLVVNKIDAFRGDTQQLKLLCRSMRYLAHLYSAHVIFTNEAESVKWRALMNHILFQAPFDNKYLQTDPERGCVLLTVDRDSFVDIGDPNISRLGNGGGSGSTGDAELDRWKAPFDEAFPTRKLNEEDRVLEDPFIRRLYDTAEGGFGEPAIDALRKQKDEELEQYRKNSSTNGAAKNAGK
;
A
#
# COMPACT_ATOMS: atom_id res chain seq x y z
N MET A 1 23.46 39.05 47.91
CA MET A 1 23.64 39.22 46.45
C MET A 1 22.76 38.21 45.74
N PRO A 2 22.16 38.52 44.57
CA PRO A 2 21.77 39.84 44.06
C PRO A 2 20.23 39.94 43.88
N ALA A 3 19.74 41.14 43.57
CA ALA A 3 18.37 41.38 43.11
C ALA A 3 18.36 42.60 42.17
N GLY A 4 17.38 42.66 41.25
CA GLY A 4 16.99 43.91 40.59
C GLY A 4 17.37 44.10 39.11
N SER A 5 16.40 43.89 38.23
CA SER A 5 16.13 44.75 37.04
C SER A 5 15.47 46.08 37.52
N PRO A 6 14.99 47.05 36.68
CA PRO A 6 14.88 47.08 35.21
C PRO A 6 15.06 48.48 34.50
N THR A 7 14.84 48.50 33.18
CA THR A 7 14.27 49.60 32.33
C THR A 7 14.92 50.99 32.17
N GLY A 8 14.96 51.47 30.92
CA GLY A 8 15.01 52.90 30.56
C GLY A 8 15.01 53.13 29.04
N LYS A 9 13.93 53.71 28.48
CA LYS A 9 13.85 54.10 27.05
C LYS A 9 14.36 55.53 26.84
N THR A 10 14.95 55.81 25.68
CA THR A 10 15.15 57.18 25.16
C THR A 10 14.53 57.33 23.77
N SER A 11 14.21 58.58 23.41
CA SER A 11 13.39 59.02 22.28
C SER A 11 14.20 59.78 21.22
N SER A 12 13.55 60.15 20.11
CA SER A 12 13.64 61.40 19.30
C SER A 12 13.56 61.12 17.76
N PRO A 13 13.36 62.11 16.85
CA PRO A 13 12.01 62.33 16.30
C PRO A 13 11.90 62.72 14.80
N GLY A 14 10.66 62.84 14.30
CA GLY A 14 10.29 63.70 13.14
C GLY A 14 10.66 63.22 11.72
N GLY A 15 9.97 63.65 10.66
CA GLY A 15 8.73 64.45 10.59
C GLY A 15 8.58 65.22 9.26
N ALA A 16 7.34 65.27 8.74
CA ALA A 16 6.85 66.07 7.59
C ALA A 16 7.39 65.72 6.17
N GLY A 17 6.60 65.89 5.08
CA GLY A 17 5.15 66.17 5.04
C GLY A 17 4.63 66.67 3.67
N GLY A 18 3.30 66.56 3.47
CA GLY A 18 2.52 67.28 2.45
C GLY A 18 2.55 66.76 0.99
N ALA A 19 1.56 67.03 0.14
CA ALA A 19 0.18 67.48 0.37
C ALA A 19 -0.71 67.20 -0.87
N SER A 20 -2.02 67.05 -0.67
CA SER A 20 -3.08 67.03 -1.71
C SER A 20 -3.37 68.47 -2.24
N PRO A 21 -4.36 68.80 -3.13
CA PRO A 21 -5.81 68.46 -2.99
C PRO A 21 -6.73 68.44 -4.26
N THR A 22 -8.04 68.18 -4.02
CA THR A 22 -9.26 68.70 -4.75
C THR A 22 -9.61 68.19 -6.18
N GLN A 23 -10.88 68.07 -6.65
CA GLN A 23 -12.22 68.36 -6.06
C GLN A 23 -13.43 67.60 -6.71
N GLN A 24 -14.46 67.33 -5.87
CA GLN A 24 -15.92 67.08 -6.01
C GLN A 24 -16.70 67.06 -7.36
N LEU A 25 -17.77 66.22 -7.40
CA LEU A 25 -19.24 66.53 -7.52
C LEU A 25 -20.01 65.29 -8.05
N GLY A 26 -21.23 64.87 -7.62
CA GLY A 26 -22.15 65.32 -6.56
C GLY A 26 -23.31 64.30 -6.34
N SER A 27 -24.19 64.54 -5.34
CA SER A 27 -25.41 63.74 -5.00
C SER A 27 -26.68 64.41 -5.62
N PRO A 28 -27.98 64.07 -5.31
CA PRO A 28 -28.62 63.06 -4.42
C PRO A 28 -29.66 62.18 -5.20
N VAL A 29 -30.58 61.33 -4.68
CA VAL A 29 -31.66 61.45 -3.65
C VAL A 29 -32.16 60.04 -3.27
N ASN A 30 -32.65 59.85 -2.04
CA ASN A 30 -33.37 58.65 -1.55
C ASN A 30 -34.90 58.96 -1.47
N PRO A 31 -35.80 57.97 -1.65
CA PRO A 31 -36.52 57.50 -0.46
C PRO A 31 -36.93 56.01 -0.44
N THR A 32 -36.82 55.39 0.74
CA THR A 32 -37.63 54.25 1.22
C THR A 32 -38.92 54.78 1.88
N PRO A 33 -40.06 54.05 1.97
CA PRO A 33 -40.22 52.66 2.47
C PRO A 33 -41.09 51.76 1.52
N ALA A 34 -41.59 50.55 1.84
CA ALA A 34 -41.74 49.82 3.12
C ALA A 34 -41.86 48.26 2.98
N TRP A 35 -42.23 47.60 4.10
CA TRP A 35 -42.78 46.23 4.35
C TRP A 35 -43.67 45.62 3.23
N SER A 36 -43.86 44.29 3.06
CA SER A 36 -43.27 43.06 3.65
C SER A 36 -43.79 41.78 2.91
N GLU A 37 -43.16 40.62 3.17
CA GLU A 37 -43.61 39.23 2.88
C GLU A 37 -43.55 38.69 1.44
N GLY A 38 -43.13 37.41 1.30
CA GLY A 38 -43.15 36.63 0.06
C GLY A 38 -41.87 35.80 -0.17
N ASP A 39 -41.88 34.52 0.24
CA ASP A 39 -40.86 33.54 -0.16
C ASP A 39 -40.84 33.33 -1.69
N ASP A 40 -39.65 33.12 -2.27
CA ASP A 40 -39.44 31.92 -3.09
C ASP A 40 -37.95 31.64 -3.37
N ALA A 41 -37.60 30.35 -3.42
CA ALA A 41 -36.22 29.89 -3.53
C ALA A 41 -35.74 29.76 -4.99
N ALA A 42 -34.56 30.28 -5.31
CA ALA A 42 -33.84 29.87 -6.52
C ALA A 42 -33.33 28.43 -6.34
N PRO A 43 -33.73 27.45 -7.18
CA PRO A 43 -33.39 26.06 -6.95
C PRO A 43 -31.91 25.79 -7.23
N ALA A 44 -31.29 25.02 -6.33
CA ALA A 44 -29.97 24.46 -6.57
C ALA A 44 -29.98 23.61 -7.86
N MET A 45 -29.01 23.84 -8.74
CA MET A 45 -28.84 23.00 -9.94
C MET A 45 -28.64 21.55 -9.52
N SER A 46 -29.53 20.67 -9.96
CA SER A 46 -29.47 19.26 -9.61
C SER A 46 -28.31 18.56 -10.32
N GLU A 47 -27.74 17.56 -9.65
CA GLU A 47 -26.62 16.73 -10.12
C GLU A 47 -26.92 16.04 -11.47
N ALA A 48 -28.20 15.86 -11.80
CA ALA A 48 -28.68 15.37 -13.09
C ALA A 48 -28.35 16.30 -14.28
N ALA A 49 -28.33 17.63 -14.09
CA ALA A 49 -27.97 18.57 -15.15
C ALA A 49 -26.47 18.51 -15.50
N ALA A 50 -25.61 18.28 -14.50
CA ALA A 50 -24.19 18.03 -14.70
C ALA A 50 -23.94 16.68 -15.39
N ALA A 51 -24.70 15.64 -15.04
CA ALA A 51 -24.65 14.35 -15.72
C ALA A 51 -25.09 14.43 -17.20
N ALA A 52 -26.12 15.21 -17.51
CA ALA A 52 -26.59 15.40 -18.88
C ALA A 52 -25.56 16.12 -19.79
N ALA A 53 -24.77 17.06 -19.24
CA ALA A 53 -23.75 17.80 -19.98
C ALA A 53 -22.55 16.94 -20.43
N ALA A 54 -22.34 15.76 -19.82
CA ALA A 54 -21.25 14.85 -20.15
C ALA A 54 -21.55 13.92 -21.35
N ILE A 55 -22.80 13.85 -21.83
CA ILE A 55 -23.24 12.90 -22.88
C ILE A 55 -23.19 13.56 -24.27
N ASN A 56 -22.08 14.23 -24.59
CA ASN A 56 -21.75 14.66 -25.95
C ASN A 56 -20.62 13.79 -26.54
N ALA A 57 -20.73 12.48 -26.34
CA ALA A 57 -20.01 11.51 -27.16
C ALA A 57 -20.60 11.56 -28.58
N ASN A 58 -19.76 11.81 -29.58
CA ASN A 58 -20.20 12.02 -30.97
C ASN A 58 -20.71 10.69 -31.56
N ILE A 59 -22.02 10.45 -31.54
CA ILE A 59 -22.62 9.14 -31.87
C ILE A 59 -22.36 8.80 -33.34
N VAL A 60 -21.53 7.77 -33.57
CA VAL A 60 -21.20 7.29 -34.92
C VAL A 60 -22.20 6.21 -35.33
N ILE A 61 -23.10 6.55 -36.25
CA ILE A 61 -24.06 5.61 -36.83
C ILE A 61 -23.49 5.08 -38.14
N ASP A 62 -23.24 3.77 -38.21
CA ASP A 62 -22.85 3.07 -39.43
C ASP A 62 -24.11 2.50 -40.11
N PRO A 63 -24.55 3.01 -41.27
CA PRO A 63 -25.79 2.58 -41.91
C PRO A 63 -25.74 1.16 -42.48
N THR A 64 -24.56 0.51 -42.47
CA THR A 64 -24.41 -0.90 -42.89
C THR A 64 -24.60 -1.90 -41.75
N LYS A 65 -24.81 -1.42 -40.52
CA LYS A 65 -24.86 -2.23 -39.30
C LYS A 65 -26.20 -2.14 -38.60
N ASP A 66 -26.60 -3.25 -37.98
CA ASP A 66 -27.84 -3.30 -37.19
C ASP A 66 -27.78 -2.36 -35.98
N LEU A 67 -28.95 -1.92 -35.50
CA LEU A 67 -29.12 -1.01 -34.38
C LEU A 67 -28.33 -1.48 -33.15
N TRP A 68 -28.34 -2.78 -32.83
CA TRP A 68 -27.58 -3.34 -31.72
C TRP A 68 -26.07 -3.27 -31.89
N GLN A 69 -25.56 -3.39 -33.13
CA GLN A 69 -24.14 -3.27 -33.41
C GLN A 69 -23.68 -1.81 -33.30
N ASN A 70 -24.51 -0.86 -33.75
CA ASN A 70 -24.27 0.57 -33.58
C ASN A 70 -24.36 0.99 -32.11
N ILE A 71 -25.32 0.47 -31.32
CA ILE A 71 -25.37 0.70 -29.87
C ILE A 71 -24.13 0.10 -29.19
N THR A 72 -23.78 -1.15 -29.48
CA THR A 72 -22.60 -1.81 -28.87
C THR A 72 -21.30 -1.08 -29.18
N ARG A 73 -21.17 -0.54 -30.39
CA ARG A 73 -20.04 0.32 -30.79
C ARG A 73 -20.03 1.63 -30.00
N ASN A 74 -21.12 2.39 -30.04
CA ASN A 74 -21.18 3.69 -29.36
C ASN A 74 -21.08 3.57 -27.84
N VAL A 75 -21.53 2.47 -27.23
CA VAL A 75 -21.30 2.19 -25.80
C VAL A 75 -19.84 1.89 -25.49
N LYS A 76 -19.12 1.17 -26.38
CA LYS A 76 -17.66 0.99 -26.23
C LYS A 76 -16.89 2.30 -26.42
N ASP A 77 -17.27 3.09 -27.41
CA ASP A 77 -16.61 4.35 -27.77
C ASP A 77 -16.94 5.49 -26.78
N ALA A 78 -18.11 5.46 -26.12
CA ALA A 78 -18.53 6.43 -25.09
C ALA A 78 -18.18 6.03 -23.66
N ASN A 79 -17.71 4.80 -23.43
CA ASN A 79 -17.20 4.40 -22.12
C ASN A 79 -15.86 5.09 -21.88
N VAL A 80 -15.87 6.22 -21.18
CA VAL A 80 -14.69 6.95 -20.72
C VAL A 80 -13.67 5.94 -20.18
N GLU A 81 -12.45 5.94 -20.71
CA GLU A 81 -11.42 4.97 -20.33
C GLU A 81 -11.07 5.11 -18.84
N GLN A 82 -11.76 4.34 -18.00
CA GLN A 82 -11.50 4.28 -16.58
C GLN A 82 -10.29 3.38 -16.35
N THR A 83 -9.15 3.97 -15.95
CA THR A 83 -7.95 3.20 -15.65
C THR A 83 -8.00 2.72 -14.20
N GLU A 84 -8.13 1.41 -14.01
CA GLU A 84 -8.17 0.79 -12.68
C GLU A 84 -6.80 0.19 -12.32
N THR A 85 -6.38 0.40 -11.07
CA THR A 85 -5.12 -0.17 -10.53
C THR A 85 -5.37 -0.74 -9.14
N ASN A 86 -4.77 -1.89 -8.82
CA ASN A 86 -4.91 -2.57 -7.53
C ASN A 86 -3.60 -2.52 -6.73
N LEU A 87 -3.64 -2.09 -5.47
CA LEU A 87 -2.52 -2.14 -4.53
C LEU A 87 -2.83 -3.09 -3.37
N ALA A 88 -2.08 -4.18 -3.27
CA ALA A 88 -2.07 -5.02 -2.07
C ALA A 88 -0.96 -4.58 -1.11
N ILE A 89 -1.30 -4.24 0.13
CA ILE A 89 -0.35 -3.92 1.18
C ILE A 89 -0.34 -5.04 2.23
N VAL A 90 0.86 -5.59 2.44
CA VAL A 90 1.11 -6.75 3.30
C VAL A 90 2.27 -6.46 4.25
N GLY A 91 2.37 -7.21 5.36
CA GLY A 91 3.42 -7.00 6.36
C GLY A 91 2.97 -7.25 7.79
N ALA A 92 3.91 -7.21 8.74
CA ALA A 92 3.69 -7.51 10.15
C ALA A 92 2.56 -6.67 10.80
N SER A 93 2.00 -7.15 11.90
CA SER A 93 1.09 -6.34 12.72
C SER A 93 1.82 -5.10 13.22
N GLY A 94 1.12 -3.97 13.37
CA GLY A 94 1.71 -2.73 13.87
C GLY A 94 2.73 -2.01 12.97
N SER A 95 3.14 -2.56 11.82
CA SER A 95 4.17 -1.98 10.94
C SER A 95 3.80 -0.66 10.24
N GLY A 96 2.59 -0.13 10.48
CA GLY A 96 2.14 1.16 9.97
C GLY A 96 1.55 1.15 8.56
N LYS A 97 1.20 -0.02 8.03
CA LYS A 97 0.49 -0.22 6.73
C LYS A 97 -0.68 0.75 6.52
N THR A 98 -1.64 0.78 7.43
CA THR A 98 -2.81 1.68 7.37
C THR A 98 -2.41 3.16 7.36
N THR A 99 -1.38 3.53 8.14
CA THR A 99 -0.83 4.90 8.14
C THR A 99 -0.20 5.25 6.80
N LEU A 100 0.52 4.32 6.17
CA LEU A 100 1.07 4.48 4.81
C LEU A 100 -0.04 4.65 3.77
N LEU A 101 -1.15 3.89 3.86
CA LEU A 101 -2.34 4.08 3.03
C LEU A 101 -2.95 5.48 3.20
N HIS A 102 -3.13 5.93 4.45
CA HIS A 102 -3.63 7.28 4.74
C HIS A 102 -2.74 8.39 4.16
N ARG A 103 -1.42 8.19 4.13
CA ARG A 103 -0.49 9.11 3.43
C ARG A 103 -0.67 9.11 1.91
N ILE A 104 -1.13 8.03 1.29
CA ILE A 104 -1.49 8.06 -0.14
C ILE A 104 -2.86 8.74 -0.33
N TYR A 105 -3.86 8.43 0.50
CA TYR A 105 -5.20 9.05 0.44
C TYR A 105 -5.17 10.58 0.56
N SER A 106 -4.34 11.14 1.44
CA SER A 106 -4.19 12.60 1.56
C SER A 106 -3.63 13.27 0.30
N SER A 107 -2.99 12.51 -0.60
CA SER A 107 -2.60 13.01 -1.93
C SER A 107 -3.71 12.95 -2.97
N PHE A 108 -4.71 12.08 -2.79
CA PHE A 108 -5.82 11.90 -3.73
C PHE A 108 -7.03 12.79 -3.41
N GLN A 109 -7.31 13.03 -2.13
CA GLN A 109 -8.51 13.75 -1.68
C GLN A 109 -8.37 15.30 -1.75
N SER A 110 -7.57 15.81 -2.69
CA SER A 110 -7.38 17.27 -2.90
C SER A 110 -8.63 17.98 -3.44
N THR A 111 -9.70 17.25 -3.74
CA THR A 111 -11.02 17.79 -4.08
C THR A 111 -12.07 17.17 -3.15
N SER A 112 -12.66 18.02 -2.30
CA SER A 112 -13.89 17.80 -1.52
C SER A 112 -13.97 16.54 -0.62
N ALA A 113 -13.33 16.55 0.55
CA ALA A 113 -13.96 16.22 1.85
C ALA A 113 -12.97 16.23 3.05
N GLY A 114 -13.29 17.02 4.09
CA GLY A 114 -12.92 16.79 5.50
C GLY A 114 -11.55 16.17 5.84
N GLY A 115 -10.46 16.92 5.67
CA GLY A 115 -9.13 16.53 6.12
C GLY A 115 -8.99 16.54 7.65
N GLY A 116 -9.25 15.39 8.29
CA GLY A 116 -8.95 15.14 9.70
C GLY A 116 -8.19 13.83 9.87
N SER A 117 -7.31 13.74 10.87
CA SER A 117 -6.61 12.50 11.20
C SER A 117 -7.58 11.47 11.78
N LYS A 118 -8.20 10.68 10.89
CA LYS A 118 -9.01 9.53 11.31
C LYS A 118 -8.12 8.61 12.13
N LYS A 119 -8.50 8.38 13.39
CA LYS A 119 -7.82 7.45 14.28
C LYS A 119 -7.73 6.10 13.57
N VAL A 120 -6.51 5.62 13.33
CA VAL A 120 -6.26 4.38 12.60
C VAL A 120 -6.99 3.24 13.31
N LYS A 121 -7.97 2.63 12.64
CA LYS A 121 -8.66 1.44 13.12
C LYS A 121 -7.74 0.24 12.90
N PRO A 122 -7.56 -0.68 13.87
CA PRO A 122 -6.88 -1.94 13.63
C PRO A 122 -7.58 -2.75 12.52
N THR A 123 -6.80 -3.17 11.52
CA THR A 123 -7.24 -4.03 10.41
C THR A 123 -7.66 -5.40 10.94
N THR A 124 -8.84 -5.90 10.55
CA THR A 124 -9.34 -7.18 11.08
C THR A 124 -8.74 -8.39 10.35
N ALA A 125 -8.85 -8.44 9.02
CA ALA A 125 -8.38 -9.58 8.21
C ALA A 125 -7.95 -9.13 6.79
N LEU A 126 -8.90 -8.67 5.98
CA LEU A 126 -8.67 -8.01 4.69
C LEU A 126 -9.56 -6.77 4.63
N ASP A 127 -8.95 -5.60 4.74
CA ASP A 127 -9.67 -4.32 4.60
C ASP A 127 -9.56 -3.83 3.16
N TYR A 128 -10.71 -3.51 2.56
CA TYR A 128 -10.81 -2.89 1.24
C TYR A 128 -11.05 -1.38 1.38
N SER A 129 -10.43 -0.61 0.52
CA SER A 129 -10.69 0.82 0.34
C SER A 129 -10.37 1.23 -1.09
N PHE A 130 -10.86 2.38 -1.54
CA PHE A 130 -10.55 2.89 -2.88
C PHE A 130 -10.38 4.41 -2.86
N ALA A 131 -9.64 4.91 -3.84
CA ALA A 131 -9.55 6.33 -4.14
C ALA A 131 -9.86 6.55 -5.62
N ARG A 132 -10.53 7.66 -5.93
CA ARG A 132 -10.71 8.14 -7.30
C ARG A 132 -9.91 9.41 -7.51
N ARG A 133 -9.26 9.52 -8.66
CA ARG A 133 -8.58 10.71 -9.14
C ARG A 133 -9.15 11.00 -10.53
N SER A 134 -9.58 12.24 -10.77
CA SER A 134 -9.82 12.72 -12.13
C SER A 134 -8.64 13.60 -12.54
N GLU A 135 -8.04 13.30 -13.69
CA GLU A 135 -7.00 14.14 -14.27
C GLU A 135 -7.19 14.19 -15.79
N ARG A 136 -7.29 15.41 -16.34
CA ARG A 136 -7.42 15.65 -17.79
C ARG A 136 -8.50 14.76 -18.45
N ASN A 137 -9.69 14.71 -17.84
CA ASN A 137 -10.86 13.93 -18.26
C ASN A 137 -10.72 12.39 -18.23
N VAL A 138 -9.61 11.85 -17.72
CA VAL A 138 -9.47 10.41 -17.44
C VAL A 138 -9.85 10.17 -15.97
N ALA A 139 -10.79 9.26 -15.75
CA ALA A 139 -11.16 8.80 -14.42
C ALA A 139 -10.22 7.64 -14.02
N GLN A 140 -9.42 7.82 -12.97
CA GLN A 140 -8.52 6.79 -12.47
C GLN A 140 -9.00 6.29 -11.11
N VAL A 141 -9.07 4.97 -10.94
CA VAL A 141 -9.51 4.34 -9.69
C VAL A 141 -8.39 3.45 -9.16
N ALA A 142 -7.96 3.73 -7.93
CA ALA A 142 -7.01 2.90 -7.22
C ALA A 142 -7.77 2.13 -6.12
N HIS A 143 -7.69 0.80 -6.19
CA HIS A 143 -8.22 -0.13 -5.21
C HIS A 143 -7.10 -0.51 -4.24
N PHE A 144 -7.39 -0.48 -2.94
CA PHE A 144 -6.43 -0.75 -1.88
C PHE A 144 -6.92 -1.93 -1.05
N TRP A 145 -6.02 -2.89 -0.84
CA TRP A 145 -6.28 -4.14 -0.15
C TRP A 145 -5.23 -4.29 0.95
N GLU A 146 -5.63 -4.14 2.22
CA GLU A 146 -4.73 -4.29 3.37
C GLU A 146 -4.95 -5.64 4.05
N ILE A 147 -3.90 -6.48 4.11
CA ILE A 147 -3.94 -7.77 4.83
C ILE A 147 -3.45 -7.57 6.27
N ALA A 148 -4.25 -8.02 7.24
CA ALA A 148 -3.99 -7.91 8.67
C ALA A 148 -3.02 -9.00 9.20
N GLN A 149 -2.60 -8.85 10.46
CA GLN A 149 -2.00 -9.90 11.31
C GLN A 149 -0.80 -10.67 10.73
N GLY A 150 0.08 -10.01 9.96
CA GLY A 150 1.32 -10.63 9.49
C GLY A 150 1.03 -11.83 8.58
N THR A 151 1.78 -12.92 8.75
CA THR A 151 1.76 -14.07 7.83
C THR A 151 0.52 -14.97 7.98
N GLN A 152 -0.26 -14.85 9.06
CA GLN A 152 -1.39 -15.74 9.37
C GLN A 152 -2.50 -15.69 8.30
N PHE A 153 -2.74 -14.52 7.71
CA PHE A 153 -3.75 -14.31 6.66
C PHE A 153 -3.18 -14.26 5.24
N SER A 154 -2.02 -14.86 5.00
CA SER A 154 -1.39 -14.92 3.67
C SER A 154 -2.25 -15.58 2.58
N GLN A 155 -3.22 -16.43 2.95
CA GLN A 155 -4.20 -17.02 2.04
C GLN A 155 -5.15 -15.98 1.42
N LEU A 156 -5.39 -14.84 2.10
CA LEU A 156 -6.24 -13.77 1.55
C LEU A 156 -5.61 -13.11 0.31
N LEU A 157 -4.29 -13.23 0.11
CA LEU A 157 -3.62 -12.81 -1.12
C LEU A 157 -4.17 -13.53 -2.36
N ASP A 158 -4.65 -14.77 -2.22
CA ASP A 158 -5.22 -15.54 -3.34
C ASP A 158 -6.61 -15.07 -3.75
N ILE A 159 -7.28 -14.28 -2.90
CA ILE A 159 -8.54 -13.60 -3.18
C ILE A 159 -8.26 -12.28 -3.91
N VAL A 160 -7.20 -11.57 -3.52
CA VAL A 160 -6.85 -10.26 -4.07
C VAL A 160 -6.14 -10.37 -5.43
N VAL A 161 -5.17 -11.27 -5.58
CA VAL A 161 -4.42 -11.46 -6.84
C VAL A 161 -5.16 -12.47 -7.72
N THR A 162 -5.77 -12.03 -8.81
CA THR A 162 -6.56 -12.88 -9.73
C THR A 162 -6.04 -12.82 -11.17
N PRO A 163 -6.35 -13.82 -12.02
CA PRO A 163 -6.01 -13.79 -13.46
C PRO A 163 -6.51 -12.56 -14.21
N GLU A 164 -7.61 -11.98 -13.73
CA GLU A 164 -8.26 -10.81 -14.33
C GLU A 164 -7.52 -9.52 -13.99
N ASN A 165 -7.04 -9.35 -12.75
CA ASN A 165 -6.45 -8.08 -12.28
C ASN A 165 -4.91 -8.04 -12.21
N VAL A 166 -4.21 -9.19 -12.29
CA VAL A 166 -2.75 -9.28 -12.10
C VAL A 166 -1.93 -8.32 -12.99
N HIS A 167 -2.43 -8.00 -14.18
CA HIS A 167 -1.76 -7.10 -15.14
C HIS A 167 -1.82 -5.60 -14.75
N ALA A 168 -2.72 -5.24 -13.84
CA ALA A 168 -2.95 -3.90 -13.31
C ALA A 168 -2.83 -3.87 -11.77
N MET A 169 -1.98 -4.74 -11.23
CA MET A 169 -1.78 -4.91 -9.80
C MET A 169 -0.36 -4.54 -9.37
N VAL A 170 -0.23 -4.09 -8.14
CA VAL A 170 0.98 -3.62 -7.46
C VAL A 170 0.97 -4.20 -6.05
N ALA A 171 2.14 -4.56 -5.52
CA ALA A 171 2.29 -5.00 -4.14
C ALA A 171 3.19 -4.07 -3.32
N ALA A 172 2.88 -3.87 -2.04
CA ALA A 172 3.75 -3.20 -1.09
C ALA A 172 3.97 -4.10 0.14
N VAL A 173 5.21 -4.49 0.40
CA VAL A 173 5.64 -5.28 1.56
C VAL A 173 6.19 -4.33 2.61
N VAL A 174 5.49 -4.21 3.75
CA VAL A 174 5.83 -3.25 4.82
C VAL A 174 6.52 -3.97 5.98
N VAL A 175 7.79 -3.61 6.15
CA VAL A 175 8.70 -4.04 7.22
C VAL A 175 8.75 -2.93 8.28
N ASP A 176 8.86 -3.34 9.54
CA ASP A 176 8.97 -2.44 10.69
C ASP A 176 10.43 -2.34 11.15
N ALA A 177 11.01 -1.13 11.17
CA ALA A 177 12.38 -0.86 11.59
C ALA A 177 12.50 -0.39 13.05
N SER A 178 11.41 -0.43 13.83
CA SER A 178 11.48 -0.23 15.28
C SER A 178 12.13 -1.43 15.99
N GLU A 179 12.59 -1.24 17.21
CA GLU A 179 13.31 -2.24 18.03
C GLU A 179 12.57 -3.59 18.18
N ASP A 180 11.23 -3.57 18.19
CA ASP A 180 10.42 -4.79 18.29
C ASP A 180 10.09 -5.39 16.90
N GLY A 181 10.24 -4.61 15.83
CA GLY A 181 10.03 -5.02 14.44
C GLY A 181 11.27 -5.62 13.76
N LEU A 182 12.46 -5.10 14.05
CA LEU A 182 13.73 -5.56 13.49
C LEU A 182 13.97 -7.08 13.64
N PRO A 183 13.70 -7.72 14.80
CA PRO A 183 13.84 -9.17 14.98
C PRO A 183 13.10 -10.01 13.91
N VAL A 184 11.94 -9.56 13.44
CA VAL A 184 11.09 -10.28 12.47
C VAL A 184 11.13 -9.67 11.06
N ALA A 185 11.95 -8.63 10.86
CA ALA A 185 11.96 -7.83 9.64
C ALA A 185 12.40 -8.64 8.41
N TRP A 186 13.49 -9.41 8.54
CA TRP A 186 14.02 -10.25 7.46
C TRP A 186 13.02 -11.35 7.05
N GLU A 187 12.45 -12.04 8.03
CA GLU A 187 11.49 -13.12 7.81
C GLU A 187 10.18 -12.58 7.20
N THR A 188 9.69 -11.43 7.68
CA THR A 188 8.53 -10.75 7.10
C THR A 188 8.78 -10.37 5.63
N ALA A 189 9.93 -9.76 5.32
CA ALA A 189 10.28 -9.35 3.96
C ALA A 189 10.37 -10.55 3.01
N THR A 190 11.20 -11.55 3.37
CA THR A 190 11.45 -12.73 2.54
C THR A 190 10.21 -13.60 2.36
N TYR A 191 9.39 -13.78 3.41
CA TYR A 191 8.11 -14.49 3.32
C TYR A 191 7.18 -13.84 2.30
N TRP A 192 6.93 -12.53 2.42
CA TRP A 192 5.96 -11.86 1.58
C TRP A 192 6.42 -11.73 0.13
N LEU A 193 7.70 -11.45 -0.12
CA LEU A 193 8.27 -11.43 -1.46
C LEU A 193 8.13 -12.80 -2.15
N ARG A 194 8.49 -13.89 -1.46
CA ARG A 194 8.26 -15.27 -1.96
C ARG A 194 6.78 -15.59 -2.18
N ARG A 195 5.91 -15.17 -1.27
CA ARG A 195 4.47 -15.47 -1.33
C ARG A 195 3.77 -14.75 -2.48
N ILE A 196 4.19 -13.53 -2.80
CA ILE A 196 3.75 -12.76 -3.96
C ILE A 196 4.25 -13.43 -5.24
N ASP A 197 5.56 -13.71 -5.33
CA ASP A 197 6.18 -14.35 -6.50
C ASP A 197 5.54 -15.71 -6.85
N HIS A 198 5.33 -16.56 -5.84
CA HIS A 198 4.62 -17.84 -5.99
C HIS A 198 3.18 -17.64 -6.47
N ARG A 199 2.45 -16.65 -5.93
CA ARG A 199 1.07 -16.38 -6.34
C ARG A 199 0.98 -15.89 -7.79
N VAL A 200 1.87 -14.98 -8.18
CA VAL A 200 1.88 -14.46 -9.57
C VAL A 200 2.25 -15.58 -10.53
N SER A 201 3.20 -16.45 -10.18
CA SER A 201 3.54 -17.66 -10.94
C SER A 201 2.35 -18.63 -11.09
N GLU A 202 1.63 -18.91 -9.99
CA GLU A 202 0.43 -19.75 -10.01
C GLU A 202 -0.67 -19.17 -10.92
N VAL A 203 -0.91 -17.86 -10.84
CA VAL A 203 -1.86 -17.15 -11.71
C VAL A 203 -1.41 -17.17 -13.17
N ALA A 204 -0.12 -16.97 -13.43
CA ALA A 204 0.47 -17.02 -14.77
C ALA A 204 0.28 -18.39 -15.43
N GLU A 205 0.56 -19.49 -14.73
CA GLU A 205 0.35 -20.84 -15.28
C GLU A 205 -1.14 -21.13 -15.54
N ARG A 206 -2.04 -20.71 -14.64
CA ARG A 206 -3.50 -20.79 -14.87
C ARG A 206 -3.95 -19.98 -16.10
N MET A 207 -3.27 -18.89 -16.43
CA MET A 207 -3.54 -18.08 -17.62
C MET A 207 -2.98 -18.70 -18.90
N LYS A 208 -1.75 -19.23 -18.87
CA LYS A 208 -1.14 -19.98 -19.98
C LYS A 208 -1.94 -21.22 -20.36
N ALA A 209 -2.43 -21.97 -19.36
CA ALA A 209 -3.31 -23.12 -19.57
C ALA A 209 -4.64 -22.77 -20.27
N ARG A 210 -5.05 -21.49 -20.26
CA ARG A 210 -6.21 -20.95 -21.00
C ARG A 210 -5.82 -20.29 -22.33
N GLY A 211 -4.56 -20.41 -22.78
CA GLY A 211 -4.06 -19.81 -24.03
C GLY A 211 -3.82 -18.29 -23.97
N SER A 212 -3.73 -17.69 -22.77
CA SER A 212 -3.46 -16.25 -22.64
C SER A 212 -1.99 -15.92 -22.88
N THR A 213 -1.72 -14.85 -23.65
CA THR A 213 -0.38 -14.26 -23.85
C THR A 213 -0.07 -13.11 -22.87
N THR A 214 -0.93 -12.89 -21.88
CA THR A 214 -0.77 -11.83 -20.88
C THR A 214 0.42 -12.08 -19.94
N PRO A 215 0.69 -13.31 -19.44
CA PRO A 215 1.85 -13.56 -18.58
C PRO A 215 3.19 -13.17 -19.21
N GLU A 216 3.41 -13.51 -20.48
CA GLU A 216 4.63 -13.16 -21.22
C GLU A 216 4.78 -11.65 -21.35
N LYS A 217 3.67 -10.93 -21.61
CA LYS A 217 3.65 -9.46 -21.68
C LYS A 217 3.96 -8.80 -20.33
N ILE A 218 3.49 -9.39 -19.23
CA ILE A 218 3.78 -8.92 -17.86
C ILE A 218 5.29 -9.06 -17.57
N ILE A 219 5.89 -10.23 -17.87
CA ILE A 219 7.34 -10.43 -17.69
C ILE A 219 8.17 -9.49 -18.58
N VAL A 220 7.80 -9.33 -19.86
CA VAL A 220 8.47 -8.40 -20.77
C VAL A 220 8.32 -6.94 -20.30
N ARG A 221 7.18 -6.57 -19.68
CA ARG A 221 7.03 -5.25 -19.04
C ARG A 221 8.00 -5.10 -17.87
N ALA A 222 8.10 -6.08 -16.97
CA ALA A 222 9.02 -6.02 -15.84
C ALA A 222 10.50 -5.92 -16.28
N GLN A 223 10.92 -6.70 -17.28
CA GLN A 223 12.25 -6.60 -17.89
C GLN A 223 12.53 -5.19 -18.44
N LYS A 224 11.55 -4.56 -19.10
CA LYS A 224 11.68 -3.17 -19.58
C LYS A 224 11.74 -2.15 -18.45
N THR A 225 11.06 -2.38 -17.32
CA THR A 225 11.11 -1.50 -16.14
C THR A 225 12.49 -1.53 -15.47
N VAL A 226 13.13 -2.70 -15.41
CA VAL A 226 14.52 -2.84 -14.89
C VAL A 226 15.55 -2.32 -15.90
N GLY A 227 15.28 -2.50 -17.20
CA GLY A 227 16.19 -2.18 -18.29
C GLY A 227 16.75 -3.45 -18.94
N THR A 228 16.72 -3.52 -20.28
CA THR A 228 17.15 -4.72 -21.03
C THR A 228 18.65 -5.00 -20.90
N ASP A 229 19.44 -3.95 -20.69
CA ASP A 229 20.90 -4.02 -20.62
C ASP A 229 21.41 -4.05 -19.16
N HIS A 230 20.51 -4.24 -18.19
CA HIS A 230 20.86 -4.25 -16.77
C HIS A 230 21.74 -5.49 -16.43
N PRO A 231 22.92 -5.32 -15.80
CA PRO A 231 23.88 -6.40 -15.59
C PRO A 231 23.31 -7.57 -14.77
N ASP A 232 22.45 -7.25 -13.80
CA ASP A 232 21.90 -8.23 -12.85
C ASP A 232 20.65 -8.95 -13.35
N LEU A 233 20.11 -8.62 -14.53
CA LEU A 233 18.79 -9.07 -15.01
C LEU A 233 18.61 -10.60 -15.01
N LYS A 234 19.72 -11.36 -15.18
CA LYS A 234 19.73 -12.83 -15.17
C LYS A 234 19.71 -13.46 -13.77
N ARG A 235 20.04 -12.68 -12.73
CA ARG A 235 20.12 -13.11 -11.32
C ARG A 235 18.90 -12.65 -10.52
N MET A 236 18.21 -11.62 -10.99
CA MET A 236 16.95 -11.12 -10.43
C MET A 236 15.79 -12.10 -10.68
N ARG A 237 14.83 -12.11 -9.75
CA ARG A 237 13.60 -12.92 -9.78
C ARG A 237 12.44 -12.03 -10.20
N LEU A 238 12.18 -12.03 -11.51
CA LEU A 238 11.14 -11.20 -12.11
C LEU A 238 9.78 -11.89 -11.98
N SER A 239 9.06 -11.61 -10.90
CA SER A 239 7.66 -12.08 -10.74
C SER A 239 6.72 -11.49 -11.81
N GLY A 240 7.08 -10.33 -12.36
CA GLY A 240 6.26 -9.56 -13.29
C GLY A 240 5.37 -8.52 -12.62
N LEU A 241 5.14 -8.62 -11.31
CA LEU A 241 4.29 -7.72 -10.54
C LEU A 241 5.12 -6.57 -9.94
N PRO A 242 4.83 -5.29 -10.25
CA PRO A 242 5.47 -4.14 -9.60
C PRO A 242 5.33 -4.25 -8.08
N THR A 243 6.47 -4.38 -7.39
CA THR A 243 6.52 -4.61 -5.95
C THR A 243 7.35 -3.52 -5.27
N VAL A 244 6.97 -3.12 -4.06
CA VAL A 244 7.72 -2.13 -3.26
C VAL A 244 8.00 -2.69 -1.87
N LEU A 245 9.26 -2.77 -1.50
CA LEU A 245 9.71 -3.05 -0.13
C LEU A 245 9.78 -1.73 0.65
N VAL A 246 8.92 -1.59 1.66
CA VAL A 246 8.81 -0.40 2.50
C VAL A 246 9.37 -0.72 3.87
N VAL A 247 10.50 -0.09 4.22
CA VAL A 247 11.07 -0.14 5.57
C VAL A 247 10.55 1.09 6.32
N ASN A 248 9.55 0.90 7.18
CA ASN A 248 8.84 1.98 7.87
C ASN A 248 9.34 2.15 9.32
N LYS A 249 9.02 3.30 9.93
CA LYS A 249 9.45 3.72 11.28
C LYS A 249 10.98 3.85 11.44
N ILE A 250 11.67 4.35 10.43
CA ILE A 250 13.14 4.54 10.51
C ILE A 250 13.58 5.55 11.59
N ASP A 251 12.66 6.37 12.08
CA ASP A 251 12.78 7.27 13.23
C ASP A 251 12.71 6.56 14.60
N ALA A 252 12.14 5.35 14.64
CA ALA A 252 12.09 4.48 15.82
C ALA A 252 13.32 3.55 15.94
N PHE A 253 14.17 3.50 14.91
CA PHE A 253 15.45 2.79 14.93
C PHE A 253 16.36 3.39 16.02
N ARG A 254 16.95 2.54 16.88
CA ARG A 254 17.94 2.95 17.91
C ARG A 254 19.32 2.36 17.70
N GLY A 255 19.50 1.54 16.66
CA GLY A 255 20.81 1.01 16.27
C GLY A 255 21.79 2.10 15.82
N ASP A 256 23.06 1.72 15.75
CA ASP A 256 24.11 2.62 15.29
C ASP A 256 24.11 2.83 13.76
N THR A 257 24.96 3.73 13.27
CA THR A 257 25.06 4.03 11.83
C THR A 257 25.58 2.84 11.01
N GLN A 258 26.28 1.88 11.61
CA GLN A 258 26.75 0.67 10.92
C GLN A 258 25.60 -0.34 10.76
N GLN A 259 24.81 -0.57 11.81
CA GLN A 259 23.58 -1.35 11.77
C GLN A 259 22.58 -0.72 10.77
N LEU A 260 22.45 0.61 10.72
CA LEU A 260 21.60 1.28 9.72
C LEU A 260 22.11 1.02 8.29
N LYS A 261 23.42 1.14 8.04
CA LYS A 261 24.01 0.82 6.72
C LYS A 261 23.83 -0.65 6.35
N LEU A 262 23.93 -1.57 7.32
CA LEU A 262 23.67 -3.00 7.12
C LEU A 262 22.20 -3.26 6.78
N LEU A 263 21.25 -2.68 7.51
CA LEU A 263 19.81 -2.73 7.24
C LEU A 263 19.48 -2.17 5.85
N CYS A 264 20.09 -1.05 5.46
CA CYS A 264 19.91 -0.47 4.14
C CYS A 264 20.43 -1.39 3.03
N ARG A 265 21.63 -1.97 3.16
CA ARG A 265 22.18 -2.89 2.16
C ARG A 265 21.41 -4.20 2.08
N SER A 266 21.03 -4.78 3.21
CA SER A 266 20.31 -6.07 3.26
C SER A 266 18.90 -5.97 2.65
N MET A 267 18.16 -4.90 2.95
CA MET A 267 16.83 -4.67 2.37
C MET A 267 16.92 -4.23 0.90
N ARG A 268 17.92 -3.44 0.50
CA ARG A 268 18.22 -3.17 -0.92
C ARG A 268 18.48 -4.46 -1.69
N TYR A 269 19.28 -5.37 -1.13
CA TYR A 269 19.56 -6.67 -1.72
C TYR A 269 18.30 -7.51 -1.93
N LEU A 270 17.44 -7.61 -0.90
CA LEU A 270 16.16 -8.30 -1.01
C LEU A 270 15.26 -7.67 -2.08
N ALA A 271 15.16 -6.34 -2.10
CA ALA A 271 14.35 -5.65 -3.06
C ALA A 271 14.85 -5.90 -4.50
N HIS A 272 16.15 -5.71 -4.74
CA HIS A 272 16.76 -5.93 -6.06
C HIS A 272 16.62 -7.38 -6.53
N LEU A 273 16.87 -8.36 -5.63
CA LEU A 273 16.72 -9.79 -5.93
C LEU A 273 15.30 -10.15 -6.39
N TYR A 274 14.27 -9.50 -5.87
CA TYR A 274 12.86 -9.73 -6.26
C TYR A 274 12.30 -8.68 -7.24
N SER A 275 13.15 -7.85 -7.86
CA SER A 275 12.74 -6.73 -8.74
C SER A 275 11.69 -5.80 -8.11
N ALA A 276 11.88 -5.49 -6.83
CA ALA A 276 11.06 -4.55 -6.07
C ALA A 276 11.78 -3.20 -5.90
N HIS A 277 11.02 -2.11 -5.93
CA HIS A 277 11.50 -0.79 -5.50
C HIS A 277 11.73 -0.84 -3.98
N VAL A 278 12.61 -0.01 -3.43
CA VAL A 278 12.84 0.06 -1.97
C VAL A 278 12.76 1.48 -1.45
N ILE A 279 12.08 1.65 -0.32
CA ILE A 279 11.95 2.94 0.36
C ILE A 279 12.06 2.78 1.88
N PHE A 280 12.92 3.60 2.48
CA PHE A 280 13.06 3.77 3.92
C PHE A 280 12.25 5.00 4.33
N THR A 281 11.33 4.89 5.28
CA THR A 281 10.38 5.97 5.56
C THR A 281 9.98 6.06 7.04
N ASN A 282 9.55 7.24 7.43
CA ASN A 282 9.01 7.61 8.74
C ASN A 282 7.77 8.50 8.51
N GLU A 283 7.27 9.16 9.54
CA GLU A 283 6.12 10.07 9.41
C GLU A 283 6.45 11.37 8.65
N ALA A 284 7.65 11.92 8.82
CA ALA A 284 8.07 13.16 8.16
C ALA A 284 8.27 12.99 6.64
N GLU A 285 8.82 11.86 6.20
CA GLU A 285 9.27 11.64 4.81
C GLU A 285 8.16 11.18 3.85
N SER A 286 6.90 11.57 4.15
CA SER A 286 5.71 11.25 3.35
C SER A 286 5.77 11.70 1.88
N VAL A 287 6.62 12.68 1.53
CA VAL A 287 6.75 13.21 0.17
C VAL A 287 7.29 12.16 -0.79
N LYS A 288 8.39 11.48 -0.42
CA LYS A 288 9.04 10.45 -1.25
C LYS A 288 8.14 9.23 -1.45
N TRP A 289 7.45 8.79 -0.39
CA TRP A 289 6.44 7.73 -0.46
C TRP A 289 5.31 8.07 -1.43
N ARG A 290 4.71 9.27 -1.31
CA ARG A 290 3.65 9.72 -2.22
C ARG A 290 4.13 9.87 -3.65
N ALA A 291 5.35 10.35 -3.88
CA ALA A 291 5.92 10.46 -5.23
C ALA A 291 6.07 9.09 -5.90
N LEU A 292 6.64 8.11 -5.18
CA LEU A 292 6.78 6.73 -5.67
C LEU A 292 5.41 6.08 -5.94
N MET A 293 4.45 6.21 -5.03
CA MET A 293 3.10 5.65 -5.21
C MET A 293 2.34 6.31 -6.36
N ASN A 294 2.47 7.62 -6.56
CA ASN A 294 1.87 8.29 -7.71
C ASN A 294 2.48 7.81 -9.04
N HIS A 295 3.80 7.59 -9.06
CA HIS A 295 4.48 7.04 -10.23
C HIS A 295 4.02 5.62 -10.54
N ILE A 296 4.05 4.71 -9.57
CA ILE A 296 3.75 3.29 -9.81
C ILE A 296 2.26 3.05 -10.10
N LEU A 297 1.34 3.71 -9.38
CA LEU A 297 -0.10 3.47 -9.51
C LEU A 297 -0.75 4.17 -10.71
N PHE A 298 -0.27 5.37 -11.08
CA PHE A 298 -0.90 6.22 -12.11
C PHE A 298 0.04 6.59 -13.27
N GLN A 299 1.27 6.05 -13.28
CA GLN A 299 2.29 6.34 -14.30
C GLN A 299 2.65 7.83 -14.36
N ALA A 300 2.48 8.55 -13.24
CA ALA A 300 2.86 9.95 -13.12
C ALA A 300 4.38 10.12 -13.31
N PRO A 301 4.84 11.27 -13.84
CA PRO A 301 6.27 11.56 -13.95
C PRO A 301 6.98 11.47 -12.59
N PHE A 302 8.07 10.71 -12.54
CA PHE A 302 8.91 10.56 -11.36
C PHE A 302 10.16 11.44 -11.47
N ASP A 303 10.49 12.13 -10.39
CA ASP A 303 11.63 13.04 -10.34
C ASP A 303 12.81 12.35 -9.65
N ASN A 304 13.90 12.19 -10.40
CA ASN A 304 15.11 11.51 -9.95
C ASN A 304 15.74 12.15 -8.71
N LYS A 305 15.42 13.42 -8.37
CA LYS A 305 15.90 14.05 -7.12
C LYS A 305 15.45 13.34 -5.84
N TYR A 306 14.41 12.51 -5.93
CA TYR A 306 13.94 11.74 -4.78
C TYR A 306 14.81 10.50 -4.51
N LEU A 307 15.57 10.01 -5.51
CA LEU A 307 16.46 8.86 -5.39
C LEU A 307 17.61 9.17 -4.44
N GLN A 308 17.90 8.24 -3.55
CA GLN A 308 18.93 8.40 -2.52
C GLN A 308 19.38 7.00 -2.05
N THR A 309 20.68 6.73 -2.08
CA THR A 309 21.29 5.42 -1.75
C THR A 309 21.85 5.35 -0.33
N ASP A 310 22.35 6.49 0.17
CA ASP A 310 23.09 6.63 1.41
C ASP A 310 22.16 7.13 2.54
N PRO A 311 21.96 6.36 3.62
CA PRO A 311 21.05 6.72 4.72
C PRO A 311 21.53 7.92 5.54
N GLU A 312 22.82 8.27 5.52
CA GLU A 312 23.32 9.46 6.24
C GLU A 312 22.83 10.78 5.61
N ARG A 313 22.35 10.74 4.36
CA ARG A 313 21.85 11.91 3.62
C ARG A 313 20.31 12.02 3.62
N GLY A 314 19.62 11.17 4.38
CA GLY A 314 18.15 11.12 4.51
C GLY A 314 17.52 9.85 3.93
N CYS A 315 16.18 9.80 3.82
CA CYS A 315 15.44 8.63 3.32
C CYS A 315 16.07 8.00 2.08
N VAL A 316 16.46 6.73 2.21
CA VAL A 316 16.87 5.88 1.09
C VAL A 316 15.63 5.57 0.25
N LEU A 317 15.71 5.85 -1.05
CA LEU A 317 14.69 5.54 -2.04
C LEU A 317 15.39 5.11 -3.32
N LEU A 318 15.11 3.90 -3.78
CA LEU A 318 15.64 3.37 -5.04
C LEU A 318 14.55 2.68 -5.85
N THR A 319 14.63 2.90 -7.16
CA THR A 319 13.83 2.21 -8.17
C THR A 319 14.61 1.03 -8.74
N VAL A 320 13.90 0.06 -9.30
CA VAL A 320 14.47 -1.21 -9.79
C VAL A 320 15.49 -1.07 -10.92
N ASP A 321 15.51 0.09 -11.60
CA ASP A 321 16.47 0.45 -12.66
C ASP A 321 17.73 1.18 -12.12
N ARG A 322 17.83 1.40 -10.80
CA ARG A 322 18.86 2.26 -10.17
C ARG A 322 19.60 1.60 -9.02
N ASP A 323 19.35 0.32 -8.76
CA ASP A 323 20.13 -0.46 -7.81
C ASP A 323 20.91 -1.55 -8.54
N SER A 324 22.05 -1.98 -8.00
CA SER A 324 22.84 -3.06 -8.58
C SER A 324 23.53 -3.88 -7.49
N PHE A 325 23.76 -5.17 -7.73
CA PHE A 325 24.50 -6.01 -6.78
C PHE A 325 25.94 -5.52 -6.55
N VAL A 326 26.52 -4.80 -7.51
CA VAL A 326 27.84 -4.17 -7.38
C VAL A 326 27.80 -2.95 -6.45
N ASP A 327 26.77 -2.10 -6.55
CA ASP A 327 26.60 -0.89 -5.72
C ASP A 327 26.10 -1.19 -4.31
N ILE A 328 25.35 -2.27 -4.12
CA ILE A 328 25.00 -2.82 -2.80
C ILE A 328 26.24 -3.43 -2.15
N GLY A 329 27.05 -4.12 -2.97
CA GLY A 329 28.21 -4.88 -2.57
C GLY A 329 27.85 -6.16 -1.82
N ASP A 330 28.85 -6.72 -1.16
CA ASP A 330 28.72 -7.93 -0.36
C ASP A 330 28.51 -7.57 1.13
N PRO A 331 27.90 -8.47 1.93
CA PRO A 331 27.91 -8.31 3.37
C PRO A 331 29.36 -8.29 3.87
N ASN A 332 29.65 -7.49 4.91
CA ASN A 332 30.99 -7.36 5.47
C ASN A 332 31.38 -8.65 6.24
N ILE A 333 31.78 -9.71 5.53
CA ILE A 333 32.27 -10.97 6.11
C ILE A 333 33.68 -10.74 6.66
N SER A 334 33.78 -10.02 7.78
CA SER A 334 35.02 -9.72 8.48
C SER A 334 35.05 -10.44 9.82
N ARG A 335 35.53 -11.69 9.79
CA ARG A 335 35.89 -12.52 10.95
C ARG A 335 34.74 -12.96 11.87
N LEU A 336 33.99 -13.97 11.44
CA LEU A 336 33.53 -15.02 12.36
C LEU A 336 33.53 -16.35 11.62
N GLY A 337 33.99 -17.41 12.29
CA GLY A 337 34.23 -18.72 11.66
C GLY A 337 32.95 -19.53 11.45
N ASN A 338 33.11 -20.77 10.98
CA ASN A 338 32.03 -21.75 10.89
C ASN A 338 31.30 -21.94 12.24
N GLY A 339 30.21 -21.19 12.43
CA GLY A 339 29.19 -21.36 13.45
C GLY A 339 27.91 -20.75 12.86
N GLY A 340 26.87 -21.51 12.53
CA GLY A 340 26.33 -22.61 13.32
C GLY A 340 25.23 -22.05 14.22
N GLY A 341 24.13 -21.58 13.61
CA GLY A 341 23.02 -20.97 14.36
C GLY A 341 21.90 -20.36 13.52
N SER A 342 22.19 -19.74 12.37
CA SER A 342 21.13 -19.19 11.50
C SER A 342 20.48 -20.30 10.66
N GLY A 343 19.16 -20.43 10.74
CA GLY A 343 18.39 -21.42 9.98
C GLY A 343 18.42 -21.09 8.49
N SER A 344 18.88 -22.03 7.66
CA SER A 344 18.88 -21.87 6.20
C SER A 344 17.46 -21.64 5.69
N THR A 345 17.31 -20.65 4.82
CA THR A 345 16.08 -20.33 4.10
C THR A 345 15.83 -21.23 2.88
N GLY A 346 16.70 -22.23 2.68
CA GLY A 346 16.73 -23.13 1.51
C GLY A 346 17.29 -22.48 0.24
N ASP A 347 17.98 -21.34 0.36
CA ASP A 347 18.23 -20.42 -0.75
C ASP A 347 19.50 -19.61 -0.53
N ALA A 348 20.56 -19.97 -1.25
CA ALA A 348 21.89 -19.42 -1.09
C ALA A 348 21.96 -17.89 -1.26
N GLU A 349 21.05 -17.29 -2.04
CA GLU A 349 21.01 -15.84 -2.24
C GLU A 349 20.51 -15.11 -0.99
N LEU A 350 19.56 -15.69 -0.25
CA LEU A 350 19.05 -15.12 0.99
C LEU A 350 19.94 -15.44 2.17
N ASP A 351 20.44 -16.68 2.26
CA ASP A 351 21.29 -17.15 3.35
C ASP A 351 22.58 -16.30 3.47
N ARG A 352 23.06 -15.77 2.33
CA ARG A 352 24.20 -14.84 2.24
C ARG A 352 24.07 -13.62 3.15
N TRP A 353 22.87 -13.04 3.24
CA TRP A 353 22.61 -11.83 4.04
C TRP A 353 21.89 -12.13 5.35
N LYS A 354 21.22 -13.28 5.47
CA LYS A 354 20.51 -13.66 6.70
C LYS A 354 21.44 -13.76 7.90
N ALA A 355 22.60 -14.44 7.81
CA ALA A 355 23.47 -14.61 8.97
C ALA A 355 24.02 -13.27 9.52
N PRO A 356 24.57 -12.34 8.70
CA PRO A 356 24.93 -11.00 9.17
C PRO A 356 23.73 -10.18 9.70
N PHE A 357 22.53 -10.39 9.14
CA PHE A 357 21.31 -9.72 9.62
C PHE A 357 20.90 -10.21 11.01
N ASP A 358 20.82 -11.53 11.20
CA ASP A 358 20.48 -12.17 12.48
C ASP A 358 21.53 -11.85 13.57
N GLU A 359 22.80 -11.66 13.20
CA GLU A 359 23.86 -11.24 14.13
C GLU A 359 23.68 -9.80 14.61
N ALA A 360 23.34 -8.87 13.69
CA ALA A 360 23.14 -7.47 14.02
C ALA A 360 21.76 -7.16 14.65
N PHE A 361 20.75 -7.98 14.34
CA PHE A 361 19.36 -7.85 14.77
C PHE A 361 18.87 -9.22 15.29
N PRO A 362 19.37 -9.68 16.45
CA PRO A 362 19.04 -11.00 16.97
C PRO A 362 17.54 -11.14 17.17
N THR A 363 17.00 -12.30 16.77
CA THR A 363 15.62 -12.67 17.05
C THR A 363 15.42 -12.70 18.57
N ARG A 364 14.75 -11.66 19.11
CA ARG A 364 14.14 -11.80 20.44
C ARG A 364 13.25 -13.02 20.34
N LYS A 365 13.52 -14.04 21.16
CA LYS A 365 12.64 -15.21 21.29
C LYS A 365 11.23 -14.65 21.48
N LEU A 366 10.32 -14.99 20.56
CA LEU A 366 8.91 -14.66 20.68
C LEU A 366 8.49 -14.97 22.11
N ASN A 367 7.93 -13.97 22.80
CA ASN A 367 7.53 -14.09 24.19
C ASN A 367 6.71 -15.38 24.33
N GLU A 368 6.93 -16.12 25.40
CA GLU A 368 6.36 -17.46 25.58
C GLU A 368 4.81 -17.44 25.51
N GLU A 369 4.20 -16.28 25.69
CA GLU A 369 2.78 -15.94 25.44
C GLU A 369 2.27 -16.34 24.03
N ASP A 370 3.01 -16.10 22.95
CA ASP A 370 2.60 -16.56 21.61
C ASP A 370 2.72 -18.10 21.48
N ARG A 371 3.61 -18.72 22.27
CA ARG A 371 3.71 -20.18 22.41
C ARG A 371 2.67 -20.77 23.36
N VAL A 372 2.00 -20.01 24.22
CA VAL A 372 0.91 -20.53 25.08
C VAL A 372 -0.26 -21.05 24.22
N LEU A 373 -0.46 -20.49 23.02
CA LEU A 373 -1.43 -21.00 22.03
C LEU A 373 -0.99 -22.30 21.34
N GLU A 374 0.30 -22.65 21.39
CA GLU A 374 0.85 -23.92 20.88
C GLU A 374 1.28 -24.89 22.01
N ASP A 375 1.09 -24.53 23.28
CA ASP A 375 1.49 -25.39 24.40
C ASP A 375 0.72 -26.73 24.35
N PRO A 376 1.41 -27.88 24.28
CA PRO A 376 0.77 -29.20 24.33
C PRO A 376 -0.15 -29.39 25.54
N PHE A 377 0.09 -28.70 26.67
CA PHE A 377 -0.79 -28.72 27.83
C PHE A 377 -2.12 -27.99 27.58
N ILE A 378 -2.07 -26.78 27.01
CA ILE A 378 -3.28 -26.03 26.61
C ILE A 378 -4.04 -26.77 25.52
N ARG A 379 -3.34 -27.31 24.51
CA ARG A 379 -3.94 -28.14 23.47
C ARG A 379 -4.61 -29.40 24.05
N ARG A 380 -4.03 -30.02 25.08
CA ARG A 380 -4.58 -31.20 25.77
C ARG A 380 -5.74 -30.88 26.71
N LEU A 381 -5.88 -29.63 27.17
CA LEU A 381 -7.09 -29.14 27.83
C LEU A 381 -8.28 -28.98 26.86
N TYR A 382 -8.02 -28.81 25.56
CA TYR A 382 -9.05 -28.75 24.51
C TYR A 382 -9.26 -30.09 23.78
N ASP A 383 -8.32 -31.03 23.86
CA ASP A 383 -8.39 -32.36 23.22
C ASP A 383 -9.07 -33.40 24.14
N THR A 384 -10.36 -33.21 24.38
CA THR A 384 -11.20 -34.02 25.29
C THR A 384 -11.84 -35.24 24.62
N ALA A 385 -11.06 -35.99 23.83
CA ALA A 385 -11.53 -37.15 23.06
C ALA A 385 -12.15 -38.29 23.90
N GLU A 386 -11.86 -38.37 25.21
CA GLU A 386 -12.27 -39.49 26.08
C GLU A 386 -13.11 -39.09 27.32
N GLY A 387 -13.66 -37.87 27.40
CA GLY A 387 -14.42 -37.49 28.61
C GLY A 387 -15.34 -36.25 28.57
N GLY A 388 -15.38 -35.47 27.48
CA GLY A 388 -16.08 -34.19 27.47
C GLY A 388 -15.42 -33.14 28.38
N PHE A 389 -16.08 -32.01 28.60
CA PHE A 389 -15.58 -30.93 29.47
C PHE A 389 -16.05 -31.06 30.93
N GLY A 390 -16.82 -32.09 31.26
CA GLY A 390 -17.38 -32.31 32.61
C GLY A 390 -18.59 -31.43 32.94
N GLU A 391 -18.85 -30.39 32.14
CA GLU A 391 -20.03 -29.53 32.22
C GLU A 391 -21.02 -29.84 31.08
N PRO A 392 -22.22 -30.39 31.38
CA PRO A 392 -23.20 -30.77 30.36
C PRO A 392 -23.62 -29.64 29.41
N ALA A 393 -23.55 -28.39 29.86
CA ALA A 393 -23.86 -27.22 29.04
C ALA A 393 -22.81 -26.95 27.96
N ILE A 394 -21.52 -27.15 28.27
CA ILE A 394 -20.41 -26.97 27.31
C ILE A 394 -20.45 -28.10 26.28
N ASP A 395 -20.65 -29.35 26.73
CA ASP A 395 -20.72 -30.51 25.83
C ASP A 395 -21.92 -30.43 24.88
N ALA A 396 -23.09 -29.97 25.36
CA ALA A 396 -24.25 -29.73 24.51
C ALA A 396 -24.02 -28.62 23.46
N LEU A 397 -23.40 -27.50 23.87
CA LEU A 397 -23.12 -26.38 22.97
C LEU A 397 -22.05 -26.75 21.92
N ARG A 398 -21.02 -27.52 22.30
CA ARG A 398 -20.04 -28.07 21.36
C ARG A 398 -20.71 -29.01 20.36
N LYS A 399 -21.51 -29.97 20.83
CA LYS A 399 -22.24 -30.90 19.94
C LYS A 399 -23.12 -30.14 18.93
N GLN A 400 -23.84 -29.11 19.38
CA GLN A 400 -24.61 -28.24 18.49
C GLN A 400 -23.69 -27.57 17.44
N LYS A 401 -22.53 -27.04 17.84
CA LYS A 401 -21.60 -26.38 16.91
C LYS A 401 -20.94 -27.34 15.94
N ASP A 402 -20.63 -28.57 16.35
CA ASP A 402 -20.10 -29.62 15.48
C ASP A 402 -21.17 -30.09 14.47
N GLU A 403 -22.43 -30.25 14.89
CA GLU A 403 -23.57 -30.53 14.00
C GLU A 403 -23.84 -29.38 13.00
N GLU A 404 -23.80 -28.12 13.45
CA GLU A 404 -23.87 -26.94 12.58
C GLU A 404 -22.72 -26.93 11.56
N LEU A 405 -21.48 -27.17 11.99
CA LEU A 405 -20.29 -27.21 11.12
C LEU A 405 -20.38 -28.33 10.07
N GLU A 406 -20.89 -29.51 10.43
CA GLU A 406 -21.16 -30.58 9.48
C GLU A 406 -22.23 -30.20 8.45
N GLN A 407 -23.32 -29.55 8.87
CA GLN A 407 -24.35 -29.05 7.96
C GLN A 407 -23.79 -28.00 7.02
N TYR A 408 -22.98 -27.06 7.51
CA TYR A 408 -22.27 -26.09 6.66
C TYR A 408 -21.31 -26.77 5.67
N ARG A 409 -20.56 -27.79 6.08
CA ARG A 409 -19.68 -28.58 5.19
C ARG A 409 -20.47 -29.33 4.10
N LYS A 410 -21.60 -29.96 4.46
CA LYS A 410 -22.49 -30.66 3.51
C LYS A 410 -23.16 -29.68 2.54
N ASN A 411 -23.60 -28.51 3.00
CA ASN A 411 -24.22 -27.49 2.17
C ASN A 411 -23.22 -26.80 1.23
N SER A 412 -22.00 -26.53 1.70
CA SER A 412 -20.93 -25.92 0.88
C SER A 412 -20.38 -26.87 -0.18
N SER A 413 -20.20 -28.17 0.12
CA SER A 413 -19.80 -29.16 -0.88
C SER A 413 -20.88 -29.36 -1.96
N THR A 414 -22.15 -29.39 -1.58
CA THR A 414 -23.29 -29.50 -2.52
C THR A 414 -23.39 -28.26 -3.43
N ASN A 415 -23.23 -27.04 -2.88
CA ASN A 415 -23.20 -25.81 -3.67
C ASN A 415 -21.94 -25.72 -4.58
N GLY A 416 -20.81 -26.28 -4.17
CA GLY A 416 -19.62 -26.42 -5.00
C GLY A 416 -19.83 -27.36 -6.19
N ALA A 417 -20.47 -28.51 -5.95
CA ALA A 417 -20.83 -29.46 -7.00
C ALA A 417 -21.82 -28.87 -8.01
N ALA A 418 -22.86 -28.16 -7.54
CA ALA A 418 -23.84 -27.49 -8.39
C ALA A 418 -23.22 -26.42 -9.32
N LYS A 419 -22.20 -25.69 -8.85
CA LYS A 419 -21.48 -24.70 -9.67
C LYS A 419 -20.54 -25.30 -10.72
N ASN A 420 -20.06 -26.54 -10.52
CA ASN A 420 -19.25 -27.25 -11.51
C ASN A 420 -20.08 -28.07 -12.52
N ALA A 421 -21.33 -28.42 -12.19
CA ALA A 421 -22.23 -29.13 -13.10
C ALA A 421 -22.96 -28.22 -14.11
N GLY A 422 -22.84 -26.89 -13.97
CA GLY A 422 -23.48 -25.89 -14.83
C GLY A 422 -22.50 -25.14 -15.75
N LYS A 423 -21.44 -25.80 -16.22
CA LYS A 423 -20.39 -25.20 -17.06
C LYS A 423 -20.02 -26.06 -18.26
#